data_AF-A0A9X2ABU6-F1
#
_entry.id   AF-A0A9X2ABU6-F1
#
_cell.length_a   1.000
_cell.length_b   1.000
_cell.length_c   1.000
_cell.angle_alpha   90.00
_cell.angle_beta   90.00
_cell.angle_gamma   90.00
#
_symmetry.space_group_name_H-M   'P 1'
#
loop_
_entity.id
_entity.type
_entity.pdbx_description
1 polymer ?
#
loop_
_entity_poly.entity_id
_entity_poly.type
_entity_poly.pdbx_seq_one_letter_code
_entity_poly.pdbx_strand_id
1 'polypeptide(L)'
;MENYLAFIFDNKIYVTYLMEFIAALAGSLFLYKSVSVRKDVLIFVRFLWSVLIIDILGGYAALAYFDNYEHFVFLKDTVFVRNEWYYNIAEVYFICVYTYLLREQLSGKKPRNVLKWCIYGYIIFSVLNMFRSENFFNGDMMFNDIVGTFIILLAVFLYFYEMMISDKVLSFYRKLFFYVAVSISISYLVRVPISIYGAYVTEKNTEFLELFYDLIRYSNVYMYSFFAIGFYIYYRNSKKNRLALGVRTT
;
A
#
# COMPACT_ATOMS: atom_id res chain seq x y z
N MET A 1 -9.93 -25.85 -8.10
CA MET A 1 -9.92 -25.45 -6.67
C MET A 1 -8.68 -25.95 -5.90
N GLU A 2 -8.41 -27.26 -5.82
CA GLU A 2 -7.23 -27.77 -5.09
C GLU A 2 -5.89 -27.21 -5.60
N ASN A 3 -5.71 -27.15 -6.93
CA ASN A 3 -4.48 -26.59 -7.55
C ASN A 3 -4.28 -25.09 -7.25
N TYR A 4 -5.37 -24.33 -7.12
CA TYR A 4 -5.31 -22.91 -6.76
C TYR A 4 -4.87 -22.72 -5.30
N LEU A 5 -5.41 -23.55 -4.40
CA LEU A 5 -4.98 -23.54 -3.00
C LEU A 5 -3.51 -23.94 -2.88
N ALA A 6 -3.08 -24.99 -3.57
CA ALA A 6 -1.67 -25.39 -3.63
C ALA A 6 -0.79 -24.22 -4.09
N PHE A 7 -1.15 -23.52 -5.16
CA PHE A 7 -0.43 -22.34 -5.64
C PHE A 7 -0.29 -21.23 -4.57
N ILE A 8 -1.36 -20.93 -3.82
CA ILE A 8 -1.32 -19.94 -2.72
C ILE A 8 -0.36 -20.38 -1.62
N PHE A 9 -0.40 -21.66 -1.23
CA PHE A 9 0.42 -22.19 -0.14
C PHE A 9 1.89 -22.31 -0.54
N ASP A 10 2.16 -22.85 -1.72
CA ASP A 10 3.52 -23.09 -2.22
C ASP A 10 4.28 -21.78 -2.42
N ASN A 11 3.63 -20.77 -2.99
CA ASN A 11 4.21 -19.44 -3.18
C ASN A 11 4.10 -18.53 -1.94
N LYS A 12 3.50 -19.03 -0.86
CA LYS A 12 3.31 -18.30 0.41
C LYS A 12 2.58 -16.96 0.24
N ILE A 13 1.67 -16.86 -0.73
CA ILE A 13 0.90 -15.64 -1.01
C ILE A 13 0.02 -15.27 0.19
N TYR A 14 -0.50 -16.28 0.90
CA TYR A 14 -1.29 -16.10 2.12
C TYR A 14 -0.62 -15.25 3.20
N VAL A 15 0.73 -15.16 3.19
CA VAL A 15 1.48 -14.33 4.14
C VAL A 15 1.15 -12.85 3.94
N THR A 16 1.07 -12.38 2.70
CA THR A 16 0.70 -10.99 2.40
C THR A 16 -0.71 -10.68 2.91
N TYR A 17 -1.70 -11.52 2.56
CA TYR A 17 -3.08 -11.34 3.00
C TYR A 17 -3.23 -11.35 4.53
N LEU A 18 -2.50 -12.24 5.21
CA LEU A 18 -2.49 -12.29 6.67
C LEU A 18 -1.95 -10.98 7.27
N MET A 19 -0.85 -10.45 6.71
CA MET A 19 -0.24 -9.22 7.18
C MET A 19 -1.12 -7.99 6.94
N GLU A 20 -1.77 -7.92 5.79
CA GLU A 20 -2.77 -6.90 5.46
C GLU A 20 -3.94 -6.92 6.43
N PHE A 21 -4.48 -8.12 6.67
CA PHE A 21 -5.56 -8.33 7.63
C PHE A 21 -5.14 -7.91 9.05
N ILE A 22 -3.94 -8.29 9.50
CA ILE A 22 -3.40 -7.87 10.80
C ILE A 22 -3.31 -6.35 10.91
N ALA A 23 -2.82 -5.67 9.87
CA ALA A 23 -2.71 -4.21 9.86
C ALA A 23 -4.09 -3.52 9.89
N ALA A 24 -5.04 -4.00 9.07
CA ALA A 24 -6.41 -3.49 9.03
C ALA A 24 -7.15 -3.74 10.36
N LEU A 25 -6.94 -4.91 10.97
CA LEU A 25 -7.49 -5.26 12.27
C LEU A 25 -6.88 -4.41 13.39
N ALA A 26 -5.56 -4.22 13.40
CA ALA A 26 -4.89 -3.34 14.36
C ALA A 26 -5.42 -1.90 14.30
N GLY A 27 -5.64 -1.38 13.08
CA GLY A 27 -6.30 -0.10 12.86
C GLY A 27 -7.73 -0.07 13.39
N SER A 28 -8.51 -1.12 13.13
CA SER A 28 -9.90 -1.23 13.60
C SER A 28 -10.00 -1.30 15.13
N LEU A 29 -9.12 -2.08 15.77
CA LEU A 29 -8.98 -2.14 17.23
C LEU A 29 -8.56 -0.79 17.82
N PHE A 30 -7.68 -0.06 17.14
CA PHE A 30 -7.32 1.31 17.51
C PHE A 30 -8.54 2.23 17.49
N LEU A 31 -9.36 2.19 16.44
CA LEU A 31 -10.58 3.01 16.35
C LEU A 31 -11.56 2.69 17.47
N TYR A 32 -11.81 1.39 17.70
CA TYR A 32 -12.74 0.93 18.73
C TYR A 32 -12.34 1.40 20.14
N LYS A 33 -11.03 1.38 20.47
CA LYS A 33 -10.52 1.76 21.79
C LYS A 33 -10.25 3.26 21.95
N SER A 34 -10.45 4.06 20.92
CA SER A 34 -10.08 5.48 20.92
C SER A 34 -11.31 6.39 21.00
N VAL A 35 -11.41 7.19 22.07
CA VAL A 35 -12.51 8.15 22.29
C VAL A 35 -12.63 9.19 21.18
N SER A 36 -11.52 9.70 20.69
CA SER A 36 -11.48 10.66 19.58
C SER A 36 -10.37 10.28 18.61
N VAL A 37 -10.70 10.32 17.32
CA VAL A 37 -9.81 9.91 16.24
C VAL A 37 -9.80 11.00 15.17
N ARG A 38 -8.61 11.31 14.66
CA ARG A 38 -8.44 12.26 13.56
C ARG A 38 -8.93 11.65 12.24
N LYS A 39 -9.48 12.49 11.34
CA LYS A 39 -10.09 12.03 10.07
C LYS A 39 -9.13 11.26 9.16
N ASP A 40 -7.87 11.69 9.09
CA ASP A 40 -6.78 11.03 8.36
C ASP A 40 -6.53 9.60 8.85
N VAL A 41 -6.63 9.35 10.16
CA VAL A 41 -6.48 8.01 10.74
C VAL A 41 -7.66 7.12 10.36
N LEU A 42 -8.89 7.66 10.37
CA LEU A 42 -10.08 6.92 9.91
C LEU A 42 -9.97 6.54 8.43
N ILE A 43 -9.52 7.47 7.59
CA ILE A 43 -9.27 7.23 6.17
C ILE A 43 -8.21 6.14 6.00
N PHE A 44 -7.12 6.18 6.77
CA PHE A 44 -6.07 5.18 6.69
C PHE A 44 -6.57 3.77 7.06
N VAL A 45 -7.39 3.61 8.10
CA VAL A 45 -7.95 2.29 8.45
C VAL A 45 -8.87 1.76 7.35
N ARG A 46 -9.73 2.61 6.77
CA ARG A 46 -10.59 2.24 5.64
C ARG A 46 -9.78 1.85 4.41
N PHE A 47 -8.67 2.55 4.18
CA PHE A 47 -7.73 2.24 3.12
C PHE A 47 -7.06 0.87 3.31
N LEU A 48 -6.67 0.48 4.53
CA LEU A 48 -6.10 -0.85 4.76
C LEU A 48 -7.09 -1.97 4.47
N TRP A 49 -8.37 -1.77 4.79
CA TRP A 49 -9.42 -2.71 4.39
C TRP A 49 -9.63 -2.74 2.88
N SER A 50 -9.59 -1.60 2.19
CA SER A 50 -9.72 -1.59 0.73
C SER A 50 -8.54 -2.28 0.05
N VAL A 51 -7.32 -2.14 0.57
CA VAL A 51 -6.14 -2.87 0.07
C VAL A 51 -6.37 -4.38 0.15
N LEU A 52 -6.72 -4.92 1.33
CA LEU A 52 -7.00 -6.35 1.49
C LEU A 52 -8.10 -6.85 0.54
N ILE A 53 -9.19 -6.07 0.39
CA ILE A 53 -10.29 -6.42 -0.50
C ILE A 53 -9.81 -6.43 -1.96
N ILE A 54 -9.02 -5.44 -2.36
CA ILE A 54 -8.46 -5.35 -3.70
C ILE A 54 -7.61 -6.58 -3.98
N ASP A 55 -6.74 -6.94 -3.04
CA ASP A 55 -5.82 -8.06 -3.16
C ASP A 55 -6.52 -9.43 -3.24
N ILE A 56 -7.61 -9.61 -2.49
CA ILE A 56 -8.47 -10.79 -2.59
C ILE A 56 -9.18 -10.83 -3.95
N LEU A 57 -9.77 -9.71 -4.39
CA LEU A 57 -10.50 -9.65 -5.65
C LEU A 57 -9.59 -9.87 -6.84
N GLY A 58 -8.37 -9.31 -6.84
CA GLY A 58 -7.36 -9.51 -7.89
C GLY A 58 -6.95 -10.97 -8.08
N GLY A 59 -7.16 -11.83 -7.07
CA GLY A 59 -6.97 -13.28 -7.15
C GLY A 59 -7.87 -14.00 -8.17
N TYR A 60 -8.89 -13.32 -8.73
CA TYR A 60 -9.79 -13.90 -9.73
C TYR A 60 -9.06 -14.49 -10.95
N ALA A 61 -7.98 -13.84 -11.41
CA ALA A 61 -7.26 -14.29 -12.61
C ALA A 61 -6.57 -15.64 -12.38
N ALA A 62 -5.91 -15.80 -11.23
CA ALA A 62 -5.32 -17.07 -10.83
C ALA A 62 -6.39 -18.13 -10.58
N LEU A 63 -7.50 -17.77 -9.93
CA LEU A 63 -8.61 -18.70 -9.71
C LEU A 63 -9.18 -19.21 -11.04
N ALA A 64 -9.45 -18.32 -12.01
CA ALA A 64 -9.95 -18.66 -13.33
C ALA A 64 -8.97 -19.57 -14.10
N TYR A 65 -7.66 -19.29 -14.03
CA TYR A 65 -6.63 -20.11 -14.65
C TYR A 65 -6.61 -21.55 -14.12
N PHE A 66 -6.56 -21.73 -12.79
CA PHE A 66 -6.52 -23.06 -12.17
C PHE A 66 -7.83 -23.84 -12.23
N ASP A 67 -8.91 -23.14 -12.57
CA ASP A 67 -10.24 -23.70 -12.80
C ASP A 67 -10.49 -23.99 -14.29
N ASN A 68 -9.47 -23.85 -15.15
CA ASN A 68 -9.58 -23.97 -16.60
C ASN A 68 -10.72 -23.11 -17.20
N TYR A 69 -11.03 -21.98 -16.55
CA TYR A 69 -12.12 -21.07 -16.89
C TYR A 69 -13.53 -21.68 -16.84
N GLU A 70 -13.76 -22.78 -16.11
CA GLU A 70 -15.10 -23.39 -16.01
C GLU A 70 -16.13 -22.46 -15.36
N HIS A 71 -15.77 -21.78 -14.27
CA HIS A 71 -16.65 -20.84 -13.57
C HIS A 71 -16.58 -19.42 -14.14
N PHE A 72 -15.48 -19.09 -14.83
CA PHE A 72 -15.20 -17.76 -15.37
C PHE A 72 -15.05 -17.75 -16.90
N VAL A 73 -15.92 -18.49 -17.60
CA VAL A 73 -15.88 -18.62 -19.08
C VAL A 73 -15.90 -17.26 -19.78
N PHE A 74 -16.61 -16.28 -19.21
CA PHE A 74 -16.72 -14.93 -19.76
C PHE A 74 -15.40 -14.15 -19.80
N LEU A 75 -14.38 -14.57 -19.04
CA LEU A 75 -13.05 -13.96 -19.06
C LEU A 75 -12.16 -14.56 -20.15
N LYS A 76 -12.46 -15.77 -20.60
CA LYS A 76 -11.65 -16.50 -21.57
C LYS A 76 -11.57 -15.71 -22.88
N ASP A 77 -10.37 -15.65 -23.45
CA ASP A 77 -10.08 -14.95 -24.71
C ASP A 77 -10.38 -13.42 -24.67
N THR A 78 -10.50 -12.84 -23.47
CA THR A 78 -10.66 -11.38 -23.28
C THR A 78 -9.39 -10.72 -22.75
N VAL A 79 -9.30 -9.39 -22.88
CA VAL A 79 -8.22 -8.59 -22.28
C VAL A 79 -8.24 -8.58 -20.74
N PHE A 80 -9.30 -9.11 -20.12
CA PHE A 80 -9.47 -9.20 -18.67
C PHE A 80 -9.07 -10.56 -18.11
N VAL A 81 -8.49 -11.43 -18.93
CA VAL A 81 -8.05 -12.76 -18.52
C VAL A 81 -6.96 -12.71 -17.43
N ARG A 82 -6.14 -11.67 -17.49
CA ARG A 82 -5.13 -11.36 -16.47
C ARG A 82 -5.54 -10.11 -15.67
N ASN A 83 -4.96 -9.95 -14.49
CA ASN A 83 -5.34 -8.93 -13.51
C ASN A 83 -4.47 -7.66 -13.54
N GLU A 84 -3.61 -7.46 -14.54
CA GLU A 84 -2.71 -6.31 -14.58
C GLU A 84 -3.48 -5.00 -14.71
N TRP A 85 -4.55 -4.94 -15.53
CA TRP A 85 -5.41 -3.75 -15.62
C TRP A 85 -5.96 -3.33 -14.25
N TYR A 86 -6.31 -4.32 -13.42
CA TYR A 86 -6.89 -4.12 -12.11
C TYR A 86 -5.85 -3.58 -11.13
N TYR A 87 -4.67 -4.19 -11.10
CA TYR A 87 -3.57 -3.73 -10.26
C TYR A 87 -2.94 -2.42 -10.74
N ASN A 88 -2.93 -2.15 -12.04
CA ASN A 88 -2.51 -0.86 -12.62
C ASN A 88 -3.44 0.28 -12.14
N ILE A 89 -4.74 0.05 -12.01
CA ILE A 89 -5.68 1.02 -11.42
C ILE A 89 -5.47 1.12 -9.90
N ALA A 90 -5.31 -0.03 -9.22
CA ALA A 90 -5.14 -0.08 -7.77
C ALA A 90 -3.87 0.66 -7.31
N GLU A 91 -2.76 0.53 -8.03
CA GLU A 91 -1.50 1.19 -7.69
C GLU A 91 -1.62 2.72 -7.75
N VAL A 92 -2.32 3.25 -8.76
CA VAL A 92 -2.63 4.69 -8.84
C VAL A 92 -3.45 5.13 -7.62
N TYR A 93 -4.44 4.33 -7.21
CA TYR A 93 -5.22 4.58 -6.01
C TYR A 93 -4.36 4.56 -4.74
N PHE A 94 -3.46 3.57 -4.58
CA PHE A 94 -2.56 3.44 -3.43
C PHE A 94 -1.64 4.65 -3.30
N ILE A 95 -0.97 5.04 -4.38
CA ILE A 95 -0.09 6.21 -4.41
C ILE A 95 -0.84 7.49 -4.06
N CYS A 96 -2.05 7.69 -4.60
CA CYS A 96 -2.87 8.85 -4.30
C CYS A 96 -3.25 8.92 -2.81
N VAL A 97 -3.67 7.80 -2.21
CA VAL A 97 -4.08 7.75 -0.81
C VAL A 97 -2.89 7.95 0.13
N TYR A 98 -1.76 7.28 -0.09
CA TYR A 98 -0.57 7.49 0.73
C TYR A 98 -0.06 8.94 0.66
N THR A 99 0.00 9.51 -0.55
CA THR A 99 0.39 10.92 -0.75
C THR A 99 -0.57 11.87 -0.05
N TYR A 100 -1.88 11.61 -0.14
CA TYR A 100 -2.91 12.38 0.56
C TYR A 100 -2.74 12.31 2.09
N LEU A 101 -2.51 11.12 2.63
CA LEU A 101 -2.36 10.90 4.07
C LEU A 101 -1.15 11.65 4.65
N LEU A 102 -0.01 11.62 3.95
CA LEU A 102 1.19 12.38 4.33
C LEU A 102 0.97 13.89 4.17
N ARG A 103 0.28 14.31 3.11
CA ARG A 103 -0.12 15.72 2.92
C ARG A 103 -0.94 16.24 4.10
N GLU A 104 -1.83 15.44 4.69
CA GLU A 104 -2.61 15.85 5.86
C GLU A 104 -1.79 15.97 7.16
N GLN A 105 -0.56 15.46 7.19
CA GLN A 105 0.34 15.64 8.34
C GLN A 105 1.15 16.95 8.31
N LEU A 106 1.20 17.60 7.14
CA LEU A 106 1.91 18.85 6.95
C LEU A 106 1.12 20.02 7.52
N SER A 107 1.80 20.96 8.17
CA SER A 107 1.20 22.19 8.69
C SER A 107 1.28 23.34 7.69
N GLY A 108 2.32 23.38 6.86
CA GLY A 108 2.53 24.44 5.88
C GLY A 108 1.55 24.40 4.71
N LYS A 109 0.93 25.53 4.36
CA LYS A 109 0.05 25.63 3.17
C LYS A 109 0.78 25.32 1.87
N LYS A 110 2.03 25.79 1.73
CA LYS A 110 2.85 25.60 0.52
C LYS A 110 3.10 24.10 0.23
N PRO A 111 3.73 23.31 1.11
CA PRO A 111 4.00 21.90 0.82
C PRO A 111 2.72 21.07 0.69
N ARG A 112 1.64 21.43 1.40
CA ARG A 112 0.31 20.80 1.19
C ARG A 112 -0.25 21.04 -0.20
N ASN A 113 -0.07 22.24 -0.75
CA ASN A 113 -0.55 22.57 -2.09
C ASN A 113 0.30 21.90 -3.16
N VAL A 114 1.63 21.81 -2.96
CA VAL A 114 2.50 21.03 -3.86
C VAL A 114 2.00 19.60 -3.97
N LEU A 115 1.83 18.89 -2.85
CA LEU A 115 1.34 17.51 -2.87
C LEU A 115 -0.08 17.38 -3.43
N LYS A 116 -0.96 18.36 -3.20
CA LYS A 116 -2.30 18.38 -3.81
C LYS A 116 -2.22 18.39 -5.34
N TRP A 117 -1.38 19.27 -5.90
CA TRP A 117 -1.20 19.36 -7.34
C TRP A 117 -0.45 18.15 -7.91
N CYS A 118 0.51 17.57 -7.18
CA CYS A 118 1.13 16.31 -7.56
C CYS A 118 0.10 15.18 -7.69
N ILE A 119 -0.84 15.05 -6.74
CA ILE A 119 -1.91 14.03 -6.82
C ILE A 119 -2.75 14.23 -8.08
N TYR A 120 -3.25 15.45 -8.33
CA TYR A 120 -4.07 15.70 -9.53
C TYR A 120 -3.29 15.49 -10.83
N GLY A 121 -2.06 15.99 -10.89
CA GLY A 121 -1.18 15.78 -12.05
C GLY A 121 -0.90 14.30 -12.29
N TYR A 122 -0.69 13.52 -11.23
CA TYR A 122 -0.44 12.08 -11.31
C TYR A 122 -1.66 11.30 -11.79
N ILE A 123 -2.87 11.63 -11.32
CA ILE A 123 -4.10 10.99 -11.79
C ILE A 123 -4.27 11.24 -13.28
N ILE A 124 -4.12 12.50 -13.73
CA ILE A 124 -4.23 12.86 -15.16
C ILE A 124 -3.17 12.12 -15.97
N PHE A 125 -1.91 12.16 -15.54
CA PHE A 125 -0.81 11.45 -16.18
C PHE A 125 -1.09 9.95 -16.30
N SER A 126 -1.50 9.31 -15.20
CA SER A 126 -1.72 7.87 -15.14
C SER A 126 -2.85 7.45 -16.07
N VAL A 127 -3.97 8.18 -16.08
CA VAL A 127 -5.11 7.93 -16.96
C VAL A 127 -4.70 8.10 -18.42
N LEU A 128 -4.00 9.18 -18.78
CA LEU A 128 -3.51 9.37 -20.15
C LEU A 128 -2.55 8.26 -20.58
N ASN A 129 -1.67 7.82 -19.68
CA ASN A 129 -0.75 6.72 -19.98
C ASN A 129 -1.48 5.38 -20.13
N MET A 130 -2.55 5.13 -19.37
CA MET A 130 -3.39 3.93 -19.50
C MET A 130 -4.05 3.86 -20.88
N PHE A 131 -4.52 4.99 -21.42
CA PHE A 131 -5.10 5.02 -22.77
C PHE A 131 -4.07 4.84 -23.89
N ARG A 132 -2.81 5.21 -23.65
CA ARG A 132 -1.74 5.18 -24.67
C ARG A 132 -0.92 3.89 -24.65
N SER A 133 -0.79 3.25 -23.49
CA SER A 133 0.10 2.12 -23.28
C SER A 133 -0.58 0.80 -23.62
N GLU A 134 0.07 0.00 -24.47
CA GLU A 134 -0.35 -1.37 -24.77
C GLU A 134 -0.21 -2.32 -23.56
N ASN A 135 0.57 -1.91 -22.55
CA ASN A 135 0.82 -2.72 -21.36
C ASN A 135 -0.34 -2.68 -20.38
N PHE A 136 -1.29 -1.73 -20.48
CA PHE A 136 -2.33 -1.55 -19.47
C PHE A 136 -3.09 -2.85 -19.12
N PHE A 137 -3.38 -3.70 -20.11
CA PHE A 137 -4.05 -4.98 -19.93
C PHE A 137 -3.12 -6.19 -19.78
N ASN A 138 -1.84 -6.05 -20.14
CA ASN A 138 -0.96 -7.20 -20.38
C ASN A 138 0.34 -7.17 -19.54
N GLY A 139 0.56 -6.11 -18.77
CA GLY A 139 1.77 -5.95 -17.99
C GLY A 139 1.71 -4.76 -17.05
N ASP A 140 2.80 -4.59 -16.29
CA ASP A 140 2.92 -3.49 -15.34
C ASP A 140 3.15 -2.17 -16.06
N MET A 141 2.51 -1.11 -15.53
CA MET A 141 2.69 0.25 -16.01
C MET A 141 3.92 0.91 -15.38
N MET A 142 5.11 0.44 -15.74
CA MET A 142 6.41 0.90 -15.21
C MET A 142 6.55 2.44 -15.13
N PHE A 143 6.07 3.18 -16.13
CA PHE A 143 6.12 4.65 -16.10
C PHE A 143 5.23 5.26 -15.00
N ASN A 144 4.05 4.67 -14.74
CA ASN A 144 3.18 5.09 -13.64
C ASN A 144 3.83 4.77 -12.29
N ASP A 145 4.48 3.61 -12.16
CA ASP A 145 5.16 3.19 -10.93
C ASP A 145 6.32 4.11 -10.58
N ILE A 146 7.15 4.46 -11.58
CA ILE A 146 8.31 5.35 -11.39
C ILE A 146 7.84 6.75 -10.95
N VAL A 147 6.94 7.37 -11.72
CA VAL A 147 6.44 8.71 -11.42
C VAL A 147 5.72 8.72 -10.07
N GLY A 148 4.92 7.69 -9.80
CA GLY A 148 4.22 7.51 -8.54
C GLY A 148 5.15 7.38 -7.34
N THR A 149 6.22 6.59 -7.48
CA THR A 149 7.26 6.44 -6.46
C THR A 149 7.95 7.76 -6.16
N PHE A 150 8.29 8.56 -7.17
CA PHE A 150 8.86 9.89 -6.95
C PHE A 150 7.92 10.80 -6.15
N ILE A 151 6.61 10.72 -6.39
CA ILE A 151 5.62 11.51 -5.64
C ILE A 151 5.52 11.04 -4.18
N ILE A 152 5.53 9.73 -3.93
CA ILE A 152 5.57 9.19 -2.57
C ILE A 152 6.84 9.63 -1.85
N LEU A 153 8.00 9.53 -2.50
CA LEU A 153 9.27 9.95 -1.91
C LEU A 153 9.31 11.45 -1.63
N LEU A 154 8.74 12.28 -2.52
CA LEU A 154 8.57 13.70 -2.27
C LEU A 154 7.66 13.96 -1.06
N ALA A 155 6.55 13.24 -0.93
CA ALA A 155 5.64 13.36 0.21
C ALA A 155 6.31 12.95 1.53
N VAL A 156 7.06 11.84 1.53
CA VAL A 156 7.86 11.38 2.67
C VAL A 156 8.93 12.41 3.03
N PHE A 157 9.66 12.93 2.03
CA PHE A 157 10.70 13.93 2.23
C PHE A 157 10.14 15.19 2.86
N LEU A 158 9.04 15.75 2.32
CA LEU A 158 8.39 16.94 2.89
C LEU A 158 7.89 16.69 4.31
N TYR A 159 7.35 15.50 4.58
CA TYR A 159 6.91 15.11 5.92
C TYR A 159 8.07 15.06 6.93
N PHE A 160 9.17 14.38 6.59
CA PHE A 160 10.34 14.32 7.47
C PHE A 160 11.05 15.67 7.60
N TYR A 161 11.14 16.45 6.52
CA TYR A 161 11.70 17.79 6.56
C TYR A 161 10.93 18.68 7.56
N GLU A 162 9.59 18.75 7.45
CA GLU A 162 8.77 19.53 8.40
C GLU A 162 8.89 18.99 9.83
N MET A 163 8.96 17.67 9.99
CA MET A 163 9.13 17.03 11.28
C MET A 163 10.48 17.38 11.93
N MET A 164 11.57 17.44 11.16
CA MET A 164 12.91 17.77 11.64
C MET A 164 13.05 19.24 12.06
N ILE A 165 12.43 20.16 11.33
CA ILE A 165 12.55 21.61 11.61
C ILE A 165 11.56 22.10 12.67
N SER A 166 10.65 21.24 13.15
CA SER A 166 9.64 21.60 14.15
C SER A 166 9.85 20.86 15.46
N ASP A 167 9.22 21.34 16.52
CA ASP A 167 9.22 20.68 17.84
C ASP A 167 8.63 19.25 17.79
N LYS A 168 8.01 18.86 16.67
CA LYS A 168 7.56 17.49 16.40
C LYS A 168 8.71 16.49 16.49
N VAL A 169 9.97 16.89 16.22
CA VAL A 169 11.16 16.03 16.33
C VAL A 169 11.34 15.41 17.73
N LEU A 170 10.86 16.07 18.79
CA LEU A 170 10.99 15.53 20.15
C LEU A 170 10.00 14.38 20.44
N SER A 171 9.00 14.19 19.58
CA SER A 171 7.90 13.25 19.80
C SER A 171 7.49 12.43 18.57
N PHE A 172 8.31 12.40 17.52
CA PHE A 172 7.98 11.73 16.26
C PHE A 172 7.70 10.24 16.44
N TYR A 173 8.47 9.56 17.28
CA TYR A 173 8.34 8.12 17.56
C TYR A 173 7.00 7.76 18.20
N ARG A 174 6.20 8.75 18.61
CA ARG A 174 4.85 8.54 19.15
C ARG A 174 3.75 8.68 18.09
N LYS A 175 4.10 9.09 16.87
CA LYS A 175 3.15 9.42 15.79
C LYS A 175 2.98 8.23 14.85
N LEU A 176 1.72 7.85 14.57
CA LEU A 176 1.38 6.80 13.61
C LEU A 176 2.03 7.01 12.25
N PHE A 177 1.90 8.21 11.69
CA PHE A 177 2.37 8.51 10.32
C PHE A 177 3.89 8.54 10.17
N PHE A 178 4.65 8.54 11.27
CA PHE A 178 6.09 8.30 11.20
C PHE A 178 6.38 6.87 10.74
N TYR A 179 5.74 5.89 11.37
CA TYR A 179 5.86 4.47 10.99
C TYR A 179 5.34 4.23 9.58
N VAL A 180 4.25 4.89 9.19
CA VAL A 180 3.71 4.84 7.82
C VAL A 180 4.72 5.38 6.83
N ALA A 181 5.28 6.58 7.06
CA ALA A 181 6.23 7.20 6.14
C ALA A 181 7.50 6.36 5.94
N VAL A 182 8.09 5.84 7.03
CA VAL A 182 9.30 4.99 6.97
C VAL A 182 9.02 3.68 6.22
N SER A 183 7.86 3.08 6.45
CA SER A 183 7.54 1.79 5.83
C SER A 183 7.24 1.92 4.34
N ILE A 184 6.43 2.90 3.95
CA ILE A 184 6.12 3.12 2.53
C ILE A 184 7.36 3.56 1.76
N SER A 185 8.26 4.36 2.35
CA SER A 185 9.45 4.80 1.62
C SER A 185 10.35 3.64 1.23
N ILE A 186 10.58 2.69 2.14
CA ILE A 186 11.37 1.50 1.83
C ILE A 186 10.62 0.60 0.85
N SER A 187 9.32 0.39 1.07
CA SER A 187 8.52 -0.52 0.25
C SER A 187 8.45 -0.06 -1.22
N TYR A 188 8.32 1.24 -1.46
CA TYR A 188 8.30 1.81 -2.81
C TYR A 188 9.70 1.87 -3.44
N LEU A 189 10.76 2.09 -2.66
CA LEU A 189 12.14 1.99 -3.17
C LEU A 189 12.50 0.57 -3.62
N VAL A 190 11.97 -0.46 -2.94
CA VAL A 190 12.17 -1.87 -3.32
C VAL A 190 11.36 -2.25 -4.56
N ARG A 191 10.14 -1.68 -4.73
CA ARG A 191 9.27 -1.99 -5.88
C ARG A 191 9.80 -1.50 -7.23
N VAL A 192 10.50 -0.37 -7.29
CA VAL A 192 10.97 0.16 -8.59
C VAL A 192 12.00 -0.77 -9.27
N PRO A 193 13.06 -1.25 -8.59
CA PRO A 193 13.93 -2.29 -9.14
C PRO A 193 13.17 -3.54 -9.56
N ILE A 194 12.20 -3.98 -8.76
CA ILE A 194 11.35 -5.13 -9.07
C ILE A 194 10.59 -4.91 -10.38
N SER A 195 9.96 -3.76 -10.57
CA SER A 195 9.26 -3.40 -11.82
C SER A 195 10.21 -3.31 -13.03
N ILE A 196 11.41 -2.73 -12.85
CA ILE A 196 12.45 -2.67 -13.90
C ILE A 196 12.90 -4.07 -14.32
N TYR A 197 13.18 -4.93 -13.34
CA TYR A 197 13.73 -6.25 -13.60
C TYR A 197 12.67 -7.33 -13.85
N GLY A 198 11.39 -7.02 -13.65
CA GLY A 198 10.26 -7.91 -13.95
C GLY A 198 10.27 -8.40 -15.39
N ALA A 199 10.72 -7.57 -16.34
CA ALA A 199 10.86 -7.94 -17.75
C ALA A 199 11.89 -9.08 -18.00
N TYR A 200 12.79 -9.35 -17.06
CA TYR A 200 13.80 -10.41 -17.16
C TYR A 200 13.40 -11.69 -16.42
N VAL A 201 12.25 -11.69 -15.73
CA VAL A 201 11.70 -12.88 -15.09
C VAL A 201 11.26 -13.85 -16.19
N THR A 202 11.94 -14.98 -16.30
CA THR A 202 11.61 -16.05 -17.24
C THR A 202 11.52 -17.37 -16.49
N GLU A 203 10.68 -18.30 -16.95
CA GLU A 203 10.54 -19.64 -16.34
C GLU A 203 11.86 -20.44 -16.30
N LYS A 204 12.85 -20.03 -17.12
CA LYS A 204 14.18 -20.64 -17.16
C LYS A 204 15.11 -20.20 -16.03
N ASN A 205 14.78 -19.11 -15.34
CA ASN A 205 15.59 -18.58 -14.23
C ASN A 205 14.79 -18.61 -12.92
N THR A 206 14.59 -19.82 -12.40
CA THR A 206 13.79 -20.08 -11.20
C THR A 206 14.36 -19.40 -9.95
N GLU A 207 15.69 -19.29 -9.83
CA GLU A 207 16.33 -18.59 -8.70
C GLU A 207 15.97 -17.11 -8.68
N PHE A 208 15.94 -16.46 -9.86
CA PHE A 208 15.55 -15.06 -9.96
C PHE A 208 14.06 -14.85 -9.67
N LEU A 209 13.21 -15.78 -10.09
CA LEU A 209 11.78 -15.77 -9.78
C LEU A 209 11.50 -15.91 -8.28
N GLU A 210 12.20 -16.82 -7.60
CA GLU A 210 12.09 -17.00 -6.14
C GLU A 210 12.53 -15.74 -5.39
N LEU A 211 13.67 -15.15 -5.77
CA LEU A 211 14.14 -13.89 -5.19
C LEU A 211 13.10 -12.77 -5.35
N PHE A 212 12.46 -12.69 -6.52
CA PHE A 212 11.43 -11.70 -6.81
C PHE A 212 10.23 -11.84 -5.87
N TYR A 213 9.67 -13.04 -5.73
CA TYR A 213 8.55 -13.29 -4.81
C TYR A 213 8.94 -13.04 -3.35
N ASP A 214 10.15 -13.41 -2.95
CA ASP A 214 10.68 -13.19 -1.62
C ASP A 214 10.80 -11.68 -1.30
N LEU A 215 11.33 -10.89 -2.23
CA LEU A 215 11.45 -9.44 -2.05
C LEU A 215 10.08 -8.76 -1.89
N ILE A 216 9.09 -9.11 -2.72
CA ILE A 216 7.73 -8.58 -2.59
C ILE A 216 7.13 -8.98 -1.24
N ARG A 217 7.24 -10.26 -0.89
CA ARG A 217 6.69 -10.79 0.36
C ARG A 217 7.31 -10.13 1.59
N TYR A 218 8.64 -10.04 1.66
CA TYR A 218 9.31 -9.40 2.79
C TYR A 218 9.05 -7.89 2.85
N SER A 219 8.94 -7.21 1.70
CA SER A 219 8.53 -5.81 1.62
C SER A 219 7.13 -5.59 2.21
N ASN A 220 6.17 -6.45 1.85
CA ASN A 220 4.81 -6.38 2.40
C ASN A 220 4.77 -6.71 3.90
N VAL A 221 5.45 -7.77 4.34
CA VAL A 221 5.57 -8.13 5.76
C VAL A 221 6.13 -6.96 6.56
N TYR A 222 7.22 -6.34 6.07
CA TYR A 222 7.82 -5.16 6.68
C TYR A 222 6.82 -4.00 6.77
N MET A 223 6.16 -3.67 5.66
CA MET A 223 5.27 -2.52 5.58
C MET A 223 4.09 -2.63 6.55
N TYR A 224 3.35 -3.73 6.48
CA TYR A 224 2.16 -3.95 7.28
C TYR A 224 2.48 -4.18 8.76
N SER A 225 3.64 -4.77 9.08
CA SER A 225 4.13 -4.83 10.47
C SER A 225 4.30 -3.43 11.05
N PHE A 226 4.91 -2.51 10.31
CA PHE A 226 5.11 -1.13 10.76
C PHE A 226 3.79 -0.37 10.90
N PHE A 227 2.81 -0.62 10.04
CA PHE A 227 1.47 -0.04 10.20
C PHE A 227 0.83 -0.52 11.51
N ALA A 228 0.84 -1.82 11.78
CA ALA A 228 0.29 -2.40 13.01
C ALA A 228 1.01 -1.88 14.27
N ILE A 229 2.35 -1.85 14.24
CA ILE A 229 3.18 -1.28 15.31
C ILE A 229 2.85 0.20 15.53
N GLY A 230 2.71 0.97 14.44
CA GLY A 230 2.34 2.38 14.48
C GLY A 230 1.01 2.62 15.19
N PHE A 231 -0.02 1.80 14.90
CA PHE A 231 -1.31 1.87 15.61
C PHE A 231 -1.15 1.54 17.10
N TYR A 232 -0.42 0.48 17.43
CA TYR A 232 -0.18 0.09 18.82
C TYR A 232 0.52 1.18 19.63
N ILE A 233 1.60 1.74 19.09
CA ILE A 233 2.37 2.81 19.74
C ILE A 233 1.52 4.07 19.88
N TYR A 234 0.75 4.41 18.84
CA TYR A 234 -0.12 5.57 18.90
C TYR A 234 -1.24 5.42 19.95
N TYR A 235 -1.82 4.22 20.07
CA TYR A 235 -2.78 3.91 21.14
C TYR A 235 -2.15 4.04 22.53
N ARG A 236 -0.99 3.41 22.76
CA ARG A 236 -0.32 3.40 24.08
C ARG A 236 0.00 4.82 24.56
N ASN A 237 0.51 5.66 23.67
CA ASN A 237 0.82 7.04 23.98
C ASN A 237 -0.44 7.87 24.25
N SER A 238 -1.49 7.70 23.44
CA SER A 238 -2.78 8.34 23.66
C SER A 238 -3.39 7.96 25.02
N LYS A 239 -3.30 6.69 25.41
CA LYS A 239 -3.76 6.19 26.72
C LYS A 239 -2.95 6.79 27.87
N LYS A 240 -1.62 6.80 27.79
CA LYS A 240 -0.75 7.37 28.82
C LYS A 240 -1.05 8.86 29.07
N ASN A 241 -1.25 9.62 28.00
CA ASN A 241 -1.60 11.04 28.10
C ASN A 241 -2.97 11.25 28.77
N ARG A 242 -3.95 10.40 28.50
CA ARG A 242 -5.28 10.48 29.15
C ARG A 242 -5.23 10.17 30.64
N LEU A 243 -4.47 9.15 31.03
CA LEU A 243 -4.28 8.79 32.43
C LEU A 243 -3.57 9.93 33.20
N ALA A 244 -2.58 10.58 32.58
CA ALA A 244 -1.92 11.75 33.16
C ALA A 244 -2.85 12.97 33.32
N LEU A 245 -3.91 13.06 32.51
CA LEU A 245 -4.93 14.11 32.56
C LEU A 245 -6.14 13.75 33.43
N GLY A 246 -6.13 12.61 34.14
CA GLY A 246 -7.22 12.20 35.04
C GLY A 246 -8.51 11.73 34.35
N VAL A 247 -8.51 11.53 33.03
CA VAL A 247 -9.69 11.06 32.28
C VAL A 247 -9.82 9.54 32.47
N ARG A 248 -10.75 9.08 33.32
CA ARG A 248 -11.03 7.65 33.52
C ARG A 248 -11.60 7.03 32.24
N THR A 249 -11.06 5.88 31.84
CA THR A 249 -11.59 5.05 30.74
C THR A 249 -12.72 4.18 31.29
N THR A 250 -13.96 4.45 30.90
CA THR A 250 -15.06 3.46 30.92
C THR A 250 -14.97 2.58 29.68
#